data_AF-A0A553I3B0-F1
#
_entry.id   AF-A0A553I3B0-F1
#
_cell.length_a   1.000
_cell.length_b   1.000
_cell.length_c   1.000
_cell.angle_alpha   90.00
_cell.angle_beta   90.00
_cell.angle_gamma   90.00
#
_symmetry.space_group_name_H-M   'P 1'
#
loop_
_entity.id
_entity.type
_entity.pdbx_description
1 polymer ?
#
loop_
_entity_poly.entity_id
_entity_poly.type
_entity_poly.pdbx_seq_one_letter_code
_entity_poly.pdbx_strand_id
1 'polypeptide(L)'
;MTAVPRARLLDLMKVQCQIFSTTYNPEGIRMGNKILRQRLRGPSLAKYYPARGPSINTLEKEFRSLGLETLNEEEEDRQEHLAGQVPCVLVAYG
;
A
#
# COMPACT_ATOMS: atom_id res chain seq x y z
N MET A 1 -33.50 -23.90 -41.79
CA MET A 1 -33.13 -23.11 -40.61
C MET A 1 -33.32 -21.64 -40.98
N THR A 2 -34.33 -20.98 -40.44
CA THR A 2 -34.66 -19.59 -40.80
C THR A 2 -33.58 -18.65 -40.27
N ALA A 3 -32.97 -17.85 -41.14
CA ALA A 3 -31.93 -16.90 -40.75
C ALA A 3 -32.53 -15.76 -39.91
N VAL A 4 -31.98 -15.54 -38.71
CA VAL A 4 -32.40 -14.45 -37.82
C VAL A 4 -31.76 -13.13 -38.30
N PRO A 5 -32.53 -12.03 -38.42
CA PRO A 5 -31.98 -10.75 -38.85
C PRO A 5 -31.05 -10.14 -37.78
N ARG A 6 -29.89 -9.63 -38.23
CA ARG A 6 -28.88 -8.98 -37.36
C ARG A 6 -29.45 -7.85 -36.51
N ALA A 7 -30.38 -7.05 -37.05
CA ALA A 7 -31.00 -5.95 -36.32
C ALA A 7 -31.68 -6.43 -35.02
N ARG A 8 -32.39 -7.56 -35.06
CA ARG A 8 -33.08 -8.12 -33.88
C ARG A 8 -32.10 -8.62 -32.83
N LEU A 9 -30.94 -9.13 -33.25
CA LEU A 9 -29.86 -9.51 -32.32
C LEU A 9 -29.26 -8.27 -31.64
N LEU A 10 -29.06 -7.18 -32.38
CA LEU A 10 -28.57 -5.92 -31.81
C LEU A 10 -29.54 -5.30 -30.80
N ASP A 11 -30.85 -5.39 -31.05
CA ASP A 11 -31.89 -4.94 -30.12
C ASP A 11 -31.86 -5.76 -28.82
N LEU A 12 -31.76 -7.08 -28.91
CA LEU A 12 -31.63 -7.96 -27.75
C LEU A 12 -30.38 -7.61 -26.95
N MET A 13 -29.22 -7.48 -27.62
CA MET A 13 -27.97 -7.09 -26.97
C MET A 13 -28.08 -5.74 -26.28
N LYS A 14 -28.79 -4.78 -26.86
CA LYS A 14 -29.03 -3.46 -26.26
C LYS A 14 -29.85 -3.58 -24.97
N VAL A 15 -30.95 -4.34 -24.99
CA VAL A 15 -31.80 -4.57 -23.81
C VAL A 15 -31.04 -5.34 -22.72
N GLN A 16 -30.29 -6.38 -23.09
CA GLN A 16 -29.43 -7.11 -22.16
C GLN A 16 -28.42 -6.18 -21.49
N CYS A 17 -27.76 -5.32 -22.26
CA CYS A 17 -26.81 -4.36 -21.71
C CYS A 17 -27.46 -3.39 -20.72
N GLN A 18 -28.70 -2.95 -20.98
CA GLN A 18 -29.48 -2.11 -20.07
C GLN A 18 -29.82 -2.83 -18.76
N ILE A 19 -30.31 -4.07 -18.85
CA ILE A 19 -30.67 -4.88 -17.66
C ILE A 19 -29.45 -5.08 -16.74
N PHE A 20 -28.29 -5.42 -17.32
CA PHE A 20 -27.09 -5.73 -16.56
C PHE A 20 -26.16 -4.53 -16.33
N SER A 21 -26.58 -3.32 -16.69
CA SER A 21 -25.75 -2.11 -16.60
C SER A 21 -24.37 -2.27 -17.23
N THR A 22 -24.30 -2.99 -18.36
CA THR A 22 -23.06 -3.19 -19.13
C THR A 22 -23.02 -2.26 -20.33
N THR A 23 -21.82 -1.99 -20.85
CA THR A 23 -21.65 -1.04 -21.96
C THR A 23 -22.01 -1.68 -23.30
N TYR A 24 -22.94 -1.06 -24.04
CA TYR A 24 -23.29 -1.43 -25.42
C TYR A 24 -22.37 -0.71 -26.43
N ASN A 25 -21.60 -1.46 -27.23
CA ASN A 25 -20.66 -0.91 -28.22
C ASN A 25 -20.69 -1.72 -29.54
N PRO A 26 -21.69 -1.51 -30.41
CA PRO A 26 -21.84 -2.28 -31.65
C PRO A 26 -20.77 -1.96 -32.72
N GLU A 27 -20.22 -0.73 -32.68
CA GLU A 27 -19.22 -0.24 -33.64
C GLU A 27 -17.77 -0.57 -33.22
N GLY A 28 -17.57 -1.14 -32.03
CA GLY A 28 -16.24 -1.52 -31.55
C GLY A 28 -15.29 -0.34 -31.30
N ILE A 29 -15.83 0.85 -31.01
CA ILE A 29 -15.05 2.07 -30.80
C ILE A 29 -14.21 1.95 -29.51
N ARG A 30 -12.98 2.50 -29.52
CA ARG A 30 -12.05 2.47 -28.39
C ARG A 30 -12.42 3.52 -27.33
N MET A 31 -13.36 3.17 -26.44
CA MET A 31 -13.86 4.06 -25.37
C MET A 31 -13.01 4.08 -24.09
N GLY A 32 -11.88 3.35 -24.04
CA GLY A 32 -11.03 3.32 -22.83
C GLY A 32 -11.55 2.47 -21.66
N ASN A 33 -12.70 1.79 -21.80
CA ASN A 33 -13.30 0.93 -20.76
C ASN A 33 -12.35 -0.15 -20.20
N LYS A 34 -11.34 -0.57 -20.97
CA LYS A 34 -10.28 -1.48 -20.49
C LYS A 34 -9.55 -0.90 -19.28
N ILE A 35 -9.24 0.39 -19.30
CA ILE A 35 -8.47 1.05 -18.24
C ILE A 35 -9.36 1.24 -17.00
N LEU A 36 -10.60 1.70 -17.19
CA LEU A 36 -11.54 1.92 -16.07
C LEU A 36 -11.94 0.62 -15.35
N ARG A 37 -12.01 -0.51 -16.07
CA ARG A 37 -12.33 -1.83 -15.48
C ARG A 37 -11.15 -2.50 -14.79
N GLN A 38 -9.94 -1.98 -14.93
CA GLN A 38 -8.79 -2.54 -14.23
C GLN A 38 -8.94 -2.32 -12.72
N ARG A 39 -8.80 -3.40 -11.96
CA ARG A 39 -8.77 -3.31 -10.49
C ARG A 39 -7.54 -2.51 -10.06
N LEU A 40 -7.75 -1.53 -9.19
CA LEU A 40 -6.68 -0.72 -8.62
C LEU A 40 -5.73 -1.60 -7.80
N ARG A 41 -4.42 -1.48 -8.05
CA ARG A 41 -3.36 -2.24 -7.34
C ARG A 41 -2.72 -1.49 -6.17
N GLY A 42 -3.10 -0.22 -5.97
CA GLY A 42 -2.53 0.66 -4.95
C GLY A 42 -2.45 0.03 -3.55
N PRO A 43 -3.54 -0.59 -3.01
CA PRO A 43 -3.51 -1.18 -1.68
C PRO A 43 -2.50 -2.33 -1.52
N SER A 44 -2.30 -3.14 -2.58
CA SER A 44 -1.32 -4.23 -2.56
C SER A 44 0.11 -3.69 -2.60
N LEU A 45 0.35 -2.62 -3.35
CA LEU A 45 1.66 -1.99 -3.48
C LEU A 45 2.05 -1.21 -2.22
N ALA A 46 1.10 -0.52 -1.59
CA ALA A 46 1.35 0.23 -0.35
C ALA A 46 1.80 -0.67 0.82
N LYS A 47 1.38 -1.93 0.82
CA LYS A 47 1.72 -2.95 1.84
C LYS A 47 2.96 -3.77 1.50
N TYR A 48 3.80 -3.29 0.58
CA TYR A 48 4.99 -4.03 0.13
C TYR A 48 5.95 -4.32 1.29
N TYR A 49 6.21 -3.32 2.13
CA TYR A 49 6.91 -3.52 3.40
C TYR A 49 5.90 -3.74 4.53
N PRO A 50 6.22 -4.61 5.50
CA PRO A 50 5.39 -4.76 6.68
C PRO A 50 5.25 -3.41 7.40
N ALA A 51 4.08 -3.19 8.00
CA ALA A 51 3.90 -2.04 8.87
C ALA A 51 4.95 -2.09 9.98
N ARG A 52 5.45 -0.91 10.40
CA ARG A 52 6.37 -0.83 11.53
C ARG A 52 5.70 -1.46 12.75
N GLY A 53 6.33 -2.51 13.29
CA GLY A 53 5.90 -3.17 14.52
C GLY A 53 6.18 -2.29 15.76
N PRO A 54 5.90 -2.81 16.96
CA PRO A 54 6.29 -2.14 18.20
C PRO A 54 7.81 -1.98 18.24
N SER A 55 8.27 -0.77 18.57
CA SER A 55 9.69 -0.50 18.83
C SER A 55 10.00 -0.63 20.32
N ILE A 56 11.29 -0.62 20.68
CA ILE A 56 11.73 -0.65 22.08
C ILE A 56 11.13 0.52 22.87
N ASN A 57 11.03 1.71 22.26
CA ASN A 57 10.36 2.87 22.87
C ASN A 57 8.86 2.65 23.14
N THR A 58 8.19 1.82 22.34
CA THR A 58 6.80 1.42 22.60
C THR A 58 6.74 0.48 23.80
N LEU A 59 7.65 -0.50 23.86
CA LEU A 59 7.78 -1.44 24.96
C LEU A 59 8.04 -0.72 26.30
N GLU A 60 9.00 0.21 26.32
CA GLU A 60 9.36 0.98 27.53
C GLU A 60 8.14 1.72 28.10
N LYS A 61 7.32 2.34 27.25
CA LYS A 61 6.11 3.08 27.67
C LYS A 61 5.07 2.17 28.31
N GLU A 62 4.88 0.97 27.77
CA GLU A 62 3.89 0.01 28.28
C GLU A 62 4.33 -0.55 29.64
N PHE A 63 5.61 -0.92 29.76
CA PHE A 63 6.15 -1.59 30.95
C PHE A 63 6.62 -0.64 32.05
N ARG A 64 6.75 0.67 31.79
CA ARG A 64 7.02 1.69 32.80
C ARG A 64 6.01 1.66 33.96
N SER A 65 4.75 1.35 33.66
CA SER A 65 3.68 1.24 34.67
C SER A 65 3.91 0.11 35.69
N LEU A 66 4.67 -0.92 35.31
CA LEU A 66 5.02 -2.07 36.13
C LEU A 66 6.36 -1.90 36.85
N GLY A 67 7.01 -0.73 36.72
CA GLY A 67 8.33 -0.45 37.30
C GLY A 67 9.48 -1.22 36.63
N LEU A 68 9.30 -1.66 35.39
CA LEU A 68 10.31 -2.38 34.62
C LEU A 68 11.00 -1.43 33.63
N GLU A 69 12.31 -1.60 33.47
CA GLU A 69 13.14 -0.86 32.53
C GLU A 69 13.52 -1.75 31.34
N THR A 70 13.63 -1.16 30.15
CA THR A 70 14.04 -1.86 28.93
C THR A 70 15.43 -1.38 28.50
N LEU A 71 16.28 -2.30 28.05
CA LEU A 71 17.61 -1.99 27.50
C LEU A 71 17.57 -2.02 25.98
N ASN A 72 18.25 -1.07 25.34
CA ASN A 72 18.37 -0.99 23.88
C ASN A 72 19.85 -1.06 23.50
N GLU A 73 20.41 -2.27 23.56
CA GLU A 73 21.83 -2.56 23.38
C GLU A 73 22.41 -1.93 22.09
N GLU A 74 21.68 -2.03 20.96
CA GLU A 74 22.14 -1.45 19.69
C GLU A 74 22.29 0.08 19.76
N GLU A 75 21.41 0.75 20.49
CA GLU A 75 21.48 2.21 20.67
C GLU A 75 22.53 2.59 21.71
N GLU A 76 22.74 1.78 22.75
CA GLU A 76 23.83 1.94 23.73
C GLU A 76 25.19 1.81 23.03
N ASP A 77 25.40 0.76 22.23
CA ASP A 77 26.60 0.55 21.41
C ASP A 77 26.84 1.70 20.45
N ARG A 78 25.78 2.20 19.80
CA ARG A 78 25.86 3.36 18.91
C ARG A 78 26.26 4.63 19.68
N GLN A 79 25.73 4.84 20.88
CA GLN A 79 26.07 5.97 21.74
C GLN A 79 27.52 5.89 22.23
N GLU A 80 27.98 4.71 22.64
CA GLU A 80 29.38 4.47 23.00
C GLU A 80 30.31 4.72 21.81
N HIS A 81 29.94 4.26 20.61
CA HIS A 81 30.70 4.52 19.40
C HIS A 81 30.80 6.02 19.10
N LEU A 82 29.69 6.76 19.18
CA LEU A 82 29.66 8.22 18.99
C LEU A 82 30.44 8.97 20.07
N ALA A 83 30.33 8.56 21.34
CA ALA A 83 31.04 9.14 22.47
C ALA A 83 32.55 8.84 22.43
N GLY A 84 32.93 7.66 21.97
CA GLY A 84 34.33 7.29 21.72
C GLY A 84 34.93 7.97 20.49
N GLN A 85 34.08 8.44 19.57
CA GLN A 85 34.48 9.19 18.38
C GLN A 85 34.52 10.71 18.62
N VAL A 86 34.28 11.19 19.85
CA VAL A 86 34.48 12.59 20.20
C VAL A 86 35.92 12.95 19.85
N PRO A 87 36.15 13.84 18.86
CA PRO A 87 37.49 14.14 18.42
C PRO A 87 38.27 14.74 19.60
N CYS A 88 39.53 14.32 19.73
CA CYS A 88 40.53 14.73 20.74
C CYS A 88 40.77 16.26 20.85
N VAL A 89 39.97 17.09 20.17
CA VAL A 89 40.09 18.55 20.08
C VAL A 89 39.41 19.27 21.26
N LEU A 90 38.52 18.61 22.01
CA LEU A 90 37.78 19.23 23.13
C LEU A 90 38.41 19.07 24.51
N VAL A 91 39.49 18.28 24.66
CA VAL A 91 40.18 18.10 25.96
C VAL A 91 41.43 19.01 26.09
N ALA A 92 41.70 19.87 25.11
CA ALA A 92 42.88 20.76 25.11
C ALA A 92 42.66 22.15 25.75
N TYR A 93 41.44 22.48 26.19
CA TYR A 93 41.15 23.74 26.92
C TYR A 93 40.19 23.47 28.09
N GLY A 94 40.74 23.43 29.30
CA GLY A 94 39.99 23.29 30.56
C GLY A 94 40.90 22.90 31.70
#